data_AF-A0A6C0IIY3-F1
#
_entry.id   AF-A0A6C0IIY3-F1
#
_cell.length_a   1.000
_cell.length_b   1.000
_cell.length_c   1.000
_cell.angle_alpha   90.00
_cell.angle_beta   90.00
_cell.angle_gamma   90.00
#
_symmetry.space_group_name_H-M   'P 1'
#
loop_
_entity.id
_entity.type
_entity.pdbx_description
1 polymer ?
#
loop_
_entity_poly.entity_id
_entity_poly.type
_entity_poly.pdbx_seq_one_letter_code
_entity_poly.pdbx_strand_id
1 'polypeptide(L)'
;MLMRFHNARAIVKHNSNDQINQTAQTTIPLRMNRMITKQPVKPTNDIHNVQKTDGIRLVWGEPIWFLFHTLAEKIKDEHFLSKKNDIINLIKSICANLPCPKCTDHATDYMNKLNIESIKTKRDLKDLLYKFHNDVNKRKNFSEFPHEELDAKYKSASTVKVINYFISSYKEKSRNVQMIATELSRMRVLRHAQQWLTNNLSCFDM
;
A
#
# COMPACT_ATOMS: atom_id res chain seq x y z
N MET A 1 -3.52 -0.06 -8.45
CA MET A 1 -4.33 0.04 -7.22
C MET A 1 -3.59 1.10 -6.45
N LEU A 2 -4.05 2.35 -6.44
CA LEU A 2 -3.26 3.53 -6.06
C LEU A 2 -2.47 3.27 -4.77
N MET A 3 -1.20 3.69 -4.67
CA MET A 3 -0.48 3.75 -3.39
C MET A 3 -1.14 4.71 -2.37
N ARG A 4 -2.41 5.09 -2.53
CA ARG A 4 -3.20 5.94 -1.62
C ARG A 4 -4.04 5.13 -0.64
N PHE A 5 -3.53 3.97 -0.21
CA PHE A 5 -4.14 3.25 0.91
C PHE A 5 -3.70 3.88 2.23
N HIS A 6 -4.69 4.25 3.04
CA HIS A 6 -4.52 4.59 4.43
C HIS A 6 -5.25 3.53 5.24
N ASN A 7 -4.54 2.47 5.64
CA ASN A 7 -5.08 1.60 6.67
C ASN A 7 -4.71 2.21 8.03
N ALA A 8 -5.66 2.95 8.61
CA ALA A 8 -5.49 3.59 9.92
C ALA A 8 -5.13 2.59 11.04
N ARG A 9 -5.38 1.28 10.85
CA ARG A 9 -5.01 0.24 11.82
C ARG A 9 -3.54 -0.15 11.76
N ALA A 10 -2.86 0.05 10.63
CA ALA A 10 -1.47 -0.36 10.41
C ALA A 10 -0.45 0.78 10.56
N ILE A 11 -0.93 2.02 10.71
CA ILE A 11 -0.12 3.23 10.93
C ILE A 11 -0.06 3.52 12.44
N VAL A 12 1.13 3.76 12.97
CA VAL A 12 1.29 4.25 14.34
C VAL A 12 1.12 5.77 14.32
N LYS A 13 0.10 6.27 15.02
CA LYS A 13 -0.05 7.72 15.25
C LYS A 13 0.99 8.16 16.28
N HIS A 14 1.92 9.02 15.89
CA HIS A 14 2.65 9.81 16.87
C HIS A 14 1.72 10.95 17.34
N ASN A 15 1.23 10.86 18.56
CA ASN A 15 0.57 11.98 19.20
C ASN A 15 1.65 12.96 19.66
N SER A 16 1.84 14.05 18.92
CA SER A 16 2.48 15.26 19.44
C SER A 16 1.35 16.19 19.86
N ASN A 17 1.05 16.25 21.16
CA ASN A 17 0.18 17.28 21.71
C ASN A 17 0.66 17.61 23.12
N ASP A 18 1.45 18.68 23.21
CA ASP A 18 1.58 19.47 24.42
C ASP A 18 0.97 20.87 24.16
N GLN A 19 0.32 21.38 25.21
CA GLN A 19 -0.24 22.72 25.44
C GLN A 19 -1.78 22.92 25.32
N ILE A 20 -2.45 22.60 26.43
CA ILE A 20 -3.14 23.50 27.39
C ILE A 20 -4.07 24.62 26.84
N ASN A 21 -5.37 24.39 27.08
CA ASN A 21 -6.54 25.25 27.45
C ASN A 21 -6.47 26.79 27.41
N GLN A 22 -7.55 27.46 26.93
CA GLN A 22 -8.67 27.99 27.77
C GLN A 22 -9.74 28.82 26.99
N THR A 23 -11.01 28.60 27.37
CA THR A 23 -12.18 29.50 27.54
C THR A 23 -12.87 30.30 26.39
N ALA A 24 -14.11 29.88 26.11
CA ALA A 24 -15.42 30.54 26.33
C ALA A 24 -15.87 31.86 25.61
N GLN A 25 -17.06 31.72 24.98
CA GLN A 25 -18.25 32.59 24.92
C GLN A 25 -18.48 33.66 23.82
N THR A 26 -19.71 33.53 23.28
CA THR A 26 -20.60 34.30 22.41
C THR A 26 -20.68 35.83 22.57
N THR A 27 -20.88 36.55 21.44
CA THR A 27 -21.97 37.55 21.22
C THR A 27 -22.13 37.88 19.72
N ILE A 28 -23.37 38.17 19.30
CA ILE A 28 -23.81 38.58 17.95
C ILE A 28 -24.00 40.10 17.93
N PRO A 29 -23.81 40.78 16.79
CA PRO A 29 -24.77 41.82 16.41
C PRO A 29 -25.32 41.70 14.99
N LEU A 30 -26.58 42.13 14.87
CA LEU A 30 -27.40 42.19 13.66
C LEU A 30 -26.83 43.14 12.60
N ARG A 31 -27.00 42.81 11.31
CA ARG A 31 -26.92 43.79 10.21
C ARG A 31 -28.00 43.51 9.16
N MET A 32 -28.74 44.57 8.83
CA MET A 32 -29.89 44.62 7.90
C MET A 32 -29.56 44.14 6.48
N ASN A 33 -30.57 43.49 5.89
CA ASN A 33 -30.64 43.06 4.49
C ASN A 33 -30.67 44.26 3.52
N ARG A 34 -29.89 44.19 2.46
CA ARG A 34 -30.13 44.93 1.21
C ARG A 34 -30.25 43.92 0.07
N MET A 35 -31.42 43.85 -0.55
CA MET A 35 -31.70 43.00 -1.71
C MET A 35 -30.86 43.47 -2.90
N ILE A 36 -30.00 42.58 -3.42
CA ILE A 36 -29.35 42.74 -4.72
C ILE A 36 -29.88 41.62 -5.62
N THR A 37 -30.37 42.06 -6.78
CA THR A 37 -31.01 41.28 -7.84
C THR A 37 -30.02 40.27 -8.45
N LYS A 38 -30.45 39.01 -8.57
CA LYS A 38 -29.67 37.94 -9.22
C LYS A 38 -29.81 38.04 -10.74
N GLN A 39 -28.70 38.15 -11.45
CA GLN A 39 -28.64 37.79 -12.87
C GLN A 39 -28.05 36.38 -13.04
N PRO A 40 -28.50 35.60 -14.04
CA PRO A 40 -28.08 34.21 -14.23
C PRO A 40 -26.70 34.14 -14.91
N VAL A 41 -25.70 33.67 -14.19
CA VAL A 41 -24.37 33.34 -14.73
C VAL A 41 -24.39 31.91 -15.25
N LYS A 42 -23.97 31.72 -16.51
CA LYS A 42 -23.84 30.42 -17.18
C LYS A 42 -22.79 29.55 -16.47
N PRO A 43 -23.05 28.25 -16.23
CA PRO A 43 -22.04 27.37 -15.66
C PRO A 43 -20.97 27.04 -16.71
N THR A 44 -19.75 27.51 -16.48
CA THR A 44 -18.54 27.01 -17.15
C THR A 44 -18.21 25.64 -16.55
N ASN A 45 -18.32 24.61 -17.39
CA ASN A 45 -17.93 23.25 -17.07
C ASN A 45 -16.41 23.12 -17.11
N ASP A 46 -15.74 23.21 -15.97
CA ASP A 46 -14.41 22.59 -15.81
C ASP A 46 -14.53 21.44 -14.83
N ILE A 47 -14.64 20.27 -15.44
CA ILE A 47 -14.77 18.95 -14.86
C ILE A 47 -13.38 18.45 -14.51
N HIS A 48 -13.02 18.45 -13.23
CA HIS A 48 -12.05 17.49 -12.70
C HIS A 48 -12.63 16.77 -11.47
N ASN A 49 -13.70 16.04 -11.72
CA ASN A 49 -14.00 14.82 -10.99
C ASN A 49 -13.96 13.64 -11.95
N VAL A 50 -12.90 12.84 -11.88
CA VAL A 50 -12.95 11.42 -12.29
C VAL A 50 -12.44 10.58 -11.12
N GLN A 51 -13.08 10.68 -9.97
CA GLN A 51 -13.13 9.54 -9.06
C GLN A 51 -14.32 8.67 -9.46
N LYS A 52 -14.10 7.78 -10.43
CA LYS A 52 -14.92 6.58 -10.57
C LYS A 52 -14.21 5.52 -11.41
N THR A 53 -13.69 4.52 -10.71
CA THR A 53 -14.12 3.15 -10.98
C THR A 53 -14.46 2.54 -9.63
N ASP A 54 -15.74 2.43 -9.31
CA ASP A 54 -16.21 1.47 -8.30
C ASP A 54 -16.05 0.06 -8.90
N GLY A 55 -14.80 -0.30 -9.20
CA GLY A 55 -14.38 -1.64 -9.54
C GLY A 55 -14.26 -2.43 -8.24
N ILE A 56 -14.53 -3.73 -8.31
CA ILE A 56 -14.37 -4.66 -7.19
C ILE A 56 -13.04 -4.38 -6.48
N ARG A 57 -13.12 -3.90 -5.24
CA ARG A 57 -11.94 -3.65 -4.41
C ARG A 57 -11.31 -5.01 -4.10
N LEU A 58 -10.14 -5.26 -4.70
CA LEU A 58 -9.36 -6.46 -4.41
C LEU A 58 -8.88 -6.40 -2.96
N VAL A 59 -9.57 -7.09 -2.05
CA VAL A 59 -9.32 -7.05 -0.60
C VAL A 59 -7.87 -7.46 -0.25
N TRP A 60 -7.25 -8.28 -1.10
CA TRP A 60 -5.89 -8.78 -0.94
C TRP A 60 -4.80 -7.86 -1.51
N GLY A 61 -5.12 -6.97 -2.45
CA GLY A 61 -4.09 -6.23 -3.20
C GLY A 61 -3.37 -5.18 -2.35
N GLU A 62 -4.14 -4.40 -1.59
CA GLU A 62 -3.63 -3.38 -0.66
C GLU A 62 -2.72 -4.00 0.42
N PRO A 63 -3.11 -5.05 1.15
CA PRO A 63 -2.26 -5.68 2.15
C PRO A 63 -0.93 -6.22 1.58
N ILE A 64 -0.93 -6.77 0.35
CA ILE A 64 0.30 -7.27 -0.29
C ILE A 64 1.26 -6.12 -0.60
N TRP A 65 0.78 -5.06 -1.22
CA TRP A 65 1.61 -3.88 -1.50
C TRP A 65 2.13 -3.23 -0.22
N PHE A 66 1.29 -3.16 0.81
CA PHE A 66 1.69 -2.62 2.10
C PHE A 66 2.80 -3.47 2.73
N LEU A 67 2.69 -4.80 2.69
CA LEU A 67 3.76 -5.70 3.11
C LEU A 67 5.06 -5.43 2.35
N PHE A 68 5.04 -5.46 1.03
CA PHE A 68 6.27 -5.32 0.22
C PHE A 68 7.04 -4.04 0.55
N HIS A 69 6.33 -2.92 0.56
CA HIS A 69 6.95 -1.63 0.83
C HIS A 69 7.37 -1.47 2.30
N THR A 70 6.59 -1.99 3.27
CA THR A 70 7.00 -1.97 4.67
C THR A 70 8.25 -2.82 4.90
N LEU A 71 8.38 -4.00 4.29
CA LEU A 71 9.61 -4.81 4.42
C LEU A 71 10.83 -4.08 3.86
N ALA A 72 10.69 -3.41 2.70
CA ALA A 72 11.78 -2.64 2.10
C ALA A 72 12.13 -1.38 2.90
N GLU A 73 11.15 -0.74 3.53
CA GLU A 73 11.36 0.42 4.41
C GLU A 73 12.02 0.03 5.73
N LYS A 74 11.53 -1.04 6.35
CA LYS A 74 11.83 -1.39 7.75
C LYS A 74 13.00 -2.32 7.92
N ILE A 75 13.51 -2.97 6.86
CA ILE A 75 14.72 -3.77 6.95
C ILE A 75 15.89 -2.89 7.41
N LYS A 76 16.56 -3.30 8.48
CA LYS A 76 17.74 -2.58 8.99
C LYS A 76 18.89 -2.75 8.03
N ASP A 77 19.69 -1.69 7.87
CA ASP A 77 20.74 -1.64 6.84
C ASP A 77 21.78 -2.75 7.03
N GLU A 78 22.14 -3.07 8.27
CA GLU A 78 23.08 -4.15 8.63
C GLU A 78 22.57 -5.55 8.25
N HIS A 79 21.26 -5.73 8.12
CA HIS A 79 20.67 -7.01 7.73
C HIS A 79 20.34 -7.08 6.24
N PHE A 80 20.28 -5.95 5.55
CA PHE A 80 19.79 -5.86 4.18
C PHE A 80 20.48 -6.86 3.23
N LEU A 81 21.81 -6.83 3.15
CA LEU A 81 22.54 -7.69 2.21
C LEU A 81 22.31 -9.18 2.49
N SER A 82 22.27 -9.57 3.76
CA SER A 82 22.04 -10.97 4.15
C SER A 82 20.61 -11.45 3.90
N LYS A 83 19.62 -10.54 3.88
CA LYS A 83 18.19 -10.86 3.72
C LYS A 83 17.62 -10.49 2.35
N LYS A 84 18.37 -9.78 1.51
CA LYS A 84 17.93 -9.30 0.19
C LYS A 84 17.33 -10.41 -0.66
N ASN A 85 18.05 -11.52 -0.81
CA ASN A 85 17.62 -12.62 -1.67
C ASN A 85 16.36 -13.29 -1.12
N ASP A 86 16.28 -13.48 0.20
CA ASP A 86 15.10 -14.02 0.86
C ASP A 86 13.87 -13.12 0.65
N ILE A 87 14.02 -11.81 0.83
CA ILE A 87 12.94 -10.83 0.63
C ILE A 87 12.45 -10.86 -0.83
N ILE A 88 13.38 -10.85 -1.79
CA ILE A 88 13.04 -10.91 -3.21
C ILE A 88 12.33 -12.22 -3.55
N ASN A 89 12.82 -13.36 -3.03
CA ASN A 89 12.20 -14.65 -3.25
C ASN A 89 10.80 -14.73 -2.64
N LEU A 90 10.60 -14.14 -1.46
CA LEU A 90 9.28 -14.01 -0.85
C LEU A 90 8.33 -13.20 -1.73
N ILE A 91 8.77 -12.05 -2.24
CA ILE A 91 7.99 -11.20 -3.16
C ILE A 91 7.64 -11.96 -4.44
N LYS A 92 8.62 -12.63 -5.07
CA LYS A 92 8.42 -13.45 -6.27
C LYS A 92 7.40 -14.57 -6.03
N SER A 93 7.52 -15.27 -4.91
CA SER A 93 6.61 -16.36 -4.52
C SER A 93 5.17 -15.87 -4.36
N ILE A 94 4.98 -14.71 -3.72
CA ILE A 94 3.66 -14.07 -3.58
C ILE A 94 3.12 -13.63 -4.95
N CYS A 95 3.94 -13.01 -5.80
CA CYS A 95 3.56 -12.60 -7.15
C CYS A 95 3.14 -13.78 -8.05
N ALA A 96 3.81 -14.92 -7.93
CA ALA A 96 3.48 -16.16 -8.65
C ALA A 96 2.21 -16.85 -8.12
N ASN A 97 1.65 -16.39 -7.01
CA ASN A 97 0.51 -17.01 -6.34
C ASN A 97 -0.57 -15.96 -5.97
N LEU A 98 -0.74 -14.92 -6.78
CA LEU A 98 -1.80 -13.94 -6.57
C LEU A 98 -3.17 -14.60 -6.86
N PRO A 99 -4.24 -14.26 -6.12
CA PRO A 99 -5.59 -14.78 -6.35
C PRO A 99 -6.27 -14.08 -7.55
N CYS A 100 -5.53 -13.94 -8.65
CA CYS A 100 -5.91 -13.34 -9.92
C CYS A 100 -4.90 -13.81 -10.99
N PRO A 101 -5.29 -14.69 -11.95
CA PRO A 101 -4.38 -15.23 -12.96
C PRO A 101 -3.66 -14.13 -13.77
N LYS A 102 -4.42 -13.20 -14.35
CA LYS A 102 -3.86 -12.05 -15.10
C LYS A 102 -2.92 -11.18 -14.27
N CYS A 103 -3.16 -11.06 -12.96
CA CYS A 103 -2.28 -10.32 -12.06
C CYS A 103 -0.99 -11.10 -11.81
N THR A 104 -1.09 -12.42 -11.67
CA THR A 104 0.03 -13.36 -11.53
C THR A 104 0.94 -13.29 -12.74
N ASP A 105 0.38 -13.37 -13.95
CA ASP A 105 1.15 -13.31 -15.21
C ASP A 105 1.96 -12.01 -15.28
N HIS A 106 1.29 -10.85 -15.19
CA HIS A 106 1.96 -9.56 -15.26
C HIS A 106 3.02 -9.37 -14.15
N ALA A 107 2.74 -9.81 -12.92
CA ALA A 107 3.66 -9.68 -11.81
C ALA A 107 4.89 -10.59 -11.98
N THR A 108 4.67 -11.83 -12.42
CA THR A 108 5.73 -12.80 -12.68
C THR A 108 6.63 -12.34 -13.83
N ASP A 109 6.04 -11.84 -14.93
CA ASP A 109 6.78 -11.27 -16.06
C ASP A 109 7.64 -10.08 -15.66
N TYR A 110 7.14 -9.20 -14.78
CA TYR A 110 7.93 -8.09 -14.24
C TYR A 110 9.09 -8.63 -13.40
N MET A 111 8.82 -9.57 -12.49
CA MET A 111 9.80 -10.14 -11.56
C MET A 111 10.91 -10.94 -12.25
N ASN A 112 10.61 -11.57 -13.39
CA ASN A 112 11.58 -12.34 -14.17
C ASN A 112 12.59 -11.47 -14.91
N LYS A 113 12.28 -10.19 -15.14
CA LYS A 113 13.16 -9.23 -15.81
C LYS A 113 14.12 -8.51 -14.84
N LEU A 114 14.00 -8.77 -13.54
CA LEU A 114 14.79 -8.09 -12.53
C LEU A 114 16.26 -8.52 -12.56
N ASN A 115 17.16 -7.55 -12.66
CA ASN A 115 18.56 -7.74 -12.34
C ASN A 115 18.75 -7.68 -10.81
N ILE A 116 18.72 -8.84 -10.15
CA ILE A 116 18.88 -8.91 -8.68
C ILE A 116 20.24 -8.36 -8.23
N GLU A 117 21.26 -8.46 -9.08
CA GLU A 117 22.60 -7.98 -8.76
C GLU A 117 22.68 -6.47 -8.67
N SER A 118 21.81 -5.72 -9.34
CA SER A 118 21.80 -4.25 -9.23
C SER A 118 21.22 -3.73 -7.91
N ILE A 119 20.60 -4.60 -7.10
CA ILE A 119 20.02 -4.22 -5.83
C ILE A 119 21.10 -4.41 -4.75
N LYS A 120 21.70 -3.31 -4.29
CA LYS A 120 22.81 -3.32 -3.32
C LYS A 120 22.43 -2.73 -1.96
N THR A 121 21.39 -1.92 -1.91
CA THR A 121 20.91 -1.23 -0.70
C THR A 121 19.40 -1.37 -0.52
N LYS A 122 18.89 -1.11 0.70
CA LYS A 122 17.43 -1.07 0.92
C LYS A 122 16.76 0.00 0.07
N ARG A 123 17.46 1.09 -0.24
CA ARG A 123 16.98 2.13 -1.17
C ARG A 123 16.70 1.55 -2.55
N ASP A 124 17.61 0.74 -3.09
CA ASP A 124 17.42 0.10 -4.40
C ASP A 124 16.18 -0.81 -4.41
N LEU A 125 15.92 -1.53 -3.31
CA LEU A 125 14.72 -2.35 -3.18
C LEU A 125 13.44 -1.49 -3.12
N LYS A 126 13.45 -0.39 -2.36
CA LYS A 126 12.34 0.57 -2.30
C LYS A 126 12.02 1.15 -3.68
N ASP A 127 13.05 1.56 -4.42
CA ASP A 127 12.92 2.15 -5.76
C ASP A 127 12.43 1.13 -6.79
N LEU A 128 12.90 -0.12 -6.70
CA LEU A 128 12.40 -1.22 -7.53
C LEU A 128 10.90 -1.44 -7.31
N LEU A 129 10.46 -1.51 -6.05
CA LEU A 129 9.05 -1.73 -5.71
C LEU A 129 8.19 -0.53 -6.12
N TYR A 130 8.70 0.69 -5.96
CA TYR A 130 8.04 1.90 -6.44
C TYR A 130 7.78 1.85 -7.95
N LYS A 131 8.83 1.56 -8.74
CA LYS A 131 8.72 1.43 -10.20
C LYS A 131 7.74 0.33 -10.58
N PHE A 132 7.78 -0.80 -9.88
CA PHE A 132 6.89 -1.92 -10.12
C PHE A 132 5.41 -1.55 -9.88
N HIS A 133 5.11 -0.93 -8.75
CA HIS A 133 3.74 -0.56 -8.41
C HIS A 133 3.22 0.53 -9.35
N ASN A 134 4.05 1.50 -9.74
CA ASN A 134 3.64 2.53 -10.70
C ASN A 134 3.45 1.98 -12.13
N ASP A 135 4.21 0.96 -12.54
CA ASP A 135 3.94 0.21 -13.77
C ASP A 135 2.56 -0.50 -13.72
N VAL A 136 2.19 -1.07 -12.56
CA VAL A 136 0.82 -1.59 -12.33
C VAL A 136 -0.22 -0.47 -12.35
N ASN A 137 0.05 0.70 -11.77
CA ASN A 137 -0.86 1.85 -11.79
C ASN A 137 -1.12 2.33 -13.21
N LYS A 138 -0.05 2.49 -14.01
CA LYS A 138 -0.13 2.87 -15.43
C LYS A 138 -1.00 1.89 -16.22
N ARG A 139 -0.78 0.57 -16.10
CA ARG A 139 -1.63 -0.47 -16.75
C ARG A 139 -3.09 -0.43 -16.33
N LYS A 140 -3.38 0.12 -15.16
CA LYS A 140 -4.74 0.23 -14.60
C LYS A 140 -5.32 1.63 -14.77
N ASN A 141 -4.64 2.53 -15.49
CA ASN A 141 -5.02 3.93 -15.66
C ASN A 141 -5.22 4.66 -14.33
N PHE A 142 -4.40 4.34 -13.32
CA PHE A 142 -4.34 5.09 -12.08
C PHE A 142 -3.21 6.12 -12.14
N SER A 143 -3.39 7.22 -11.40
CA SER A 143 -2.34 8.23 -11.22
C SER A 143 -1.06 7.60 -10.69
N GLU A 144 0.06 8.12 -11.18
CA GLU A 144 1.37 7.78 -10.64
C GLU A 144 1.46 8.27 -9.18
N PHE A 145 2.03 7.42 -8.32
CA PHE A 145 2.36 7.84 -6.96
C PHE A 145 3.66 8.65 -6.98
N PRO A 146 3.72 9.84 -6.34
CA PRO A 146 4.92 10.65 -6.28
C PRO A 146 6.03 10.00 -5.45
N HIS A 147 7.26 9.99 -5.97
CA HIS A 147 8.39 9.30 -5.36
C HIS A 147 8.79 9.90 -4.01
N GLU A 148 8.71 11.23 -3.91
CA GLU A 148 8.99 12.02 -2.72
C GLU A 148 8.11 11.65 -1.51
N GLU A 149 6.92 11.09 -1.74
CA GLU A 149 6.02 10.65 -0.67
C GLU A 149 6.30 9.21 -0.20
N LEU A 150 7.17 8.46 -0.88
CA LEU A 150 7.39 7.02 -0.64
C LEU A 150 7.85 6.76 0.81
N ASP A 151 8.87 7.47 1.24
CA ASP A 151 9.49 7.25 2.55
C ASP A 151 8.52 7.66 3.66
N ALA A 152 7.92 8.85 3.55
CA ALA A 152 6.94 9.36 4.50
C ALA A 152 5.76 8.40 4.68
N LYS A 153 5.31 7.76 3.61
CA LYS A 153 4.18 6.83 3.61
C LYS A 153 4.42 5.59 4.47
N TYR A 154 5.61 5.00 4.39
CA TYR A 154 5.89 3.70 5.02
C TYR A 154 6.69 3.81 6.33
N LYS A 155 7.31 4.97 6.61
CA LYS A 155 8.09 5.22 7.83
C LYS A 155 7.30 4.95 9.12
N SER A 156 6.01 5.31 9.14
CA SER A 156 5.11 5.13 10.30
C SER A 156 4.37 3.80 10.33
N ALA A 157 4.61 2.90 9.37
CA ALA A 157 3.99 1.58 9.34
C ALA A 157 4.56 0.70 10.47
N SER A 158 3.69 -0.01 11.19
CA SER A 158 4.15 -1.00 12.17
C SER A 158 4.33 -2.36 11.51
N THR A 159 5.55 -2.90 11.53
CA THR A 159 5.91 -4.15 10.83
C THR A 159 5.00 -5.30 11.22
N VAL A 160 4.75 -5.49 12.53
CA VAL A 160 3.87 -6.56 13.05
C VAL A 160 2.43 -6.39 12.56
N LYS A 161 1.89 -5.17 12.58
CA LYS A 161 0.52 -4.91 12.14
C LYS A 161 0.36 -5.15 10.64
N VAL A 162 1.36 -4.79 9.83
CA VAL A 162 1.37 -5.05 8.40
C VAL A 162 1.42 -6.54 8.09
N ILE A 163 2.28 -7.29 8.77
CA ILE A 163 2.37 -8.75 8.62
C ILE A 163 1.01 -9.40 8.93
N ASN A 164 0.40 -9.04 10.06
CA ASN A 164 -0.91 -9.56 10.44
C ASN A 164 -2.00 -9.18 9.44
N TYR A 165 -1.98 -7.96 8.92
CA TYR A 165 -2.91 -7.52 7.90
C TYR A 165 -2.77 -8.35 6.61
N PHE A 166 -1.54 -8.55 6.13
CA PHE A 166 -1.26 -9.44 5.00
C PHE A 166 -1.75 -10.87 5.25
N ILE A 167 -1.41 -11.49 6.38
CA ILE A 167 -1.80 -12.88 6.68
C ILE A 167 -3.32 -13.03 6.67
N SER A 168 -4.04 -12.08 7.29
CA SER A 168 -5.50 -12.11 7.36
C SER A 168 -6.14 -12.06 5.97
N SER A 169 -5.75 -11.08 5.14
CA SER A 169 -6.33 -10.89 3.81
C SER A 169 -5.86 -11.91 2.77
N TYR A 170 -4.62 -12.39 2.86
CA TYR A 170 -4.07 -13.37 1.93
C TYR A 170 -4.56 -14.80 2.22
N LYS A 171 -5.11 -15.06 3.41
CA LYS A 171 -5.74 -16.35 3.78
C LYS A 171 -7.18 -16.47 3.28
N GLU A 172 -7.87 -15.37 3.00
CA GLU A 172 -9.29 -15.38 2.61
C GLU A 172 -9.53 -16.31 1.42
N LYS A 173 -10.47 -17.24 1.56
CA LYS A 173 -10.78 -18.24 0.51
C LYS A 173 -11.58 -17.61 -0.62
N SER A 174 -11.31 -18.07 -1.83
CA SER A 174 -12.18 -17.81 -2.97
C SER A 174 -13.48 -18.58 -2.78
N ARG A 175 -14.61 -17.99 -3.16
CA ARG A 175 -15.89 -18.72 -3.24
C ARG A 175 -15.98 -19.57 -4.52
N ASN A 176 -14.99 -19.47 -5.41
CA ASN A 176 -14.95 -20.21 -6.67
C ASN A 176 -14.16 -21.51 -6.52
N VAL A 177 -14.87 -22.64 -6.64
CA VAL A 177 -14.36 -24.02 -6.55
C VAL A 177 -13.29 -24.31 -7.63
N GLN A 178 -13.34 -23.63 -8.78
CA GLN A 178 -12.33 -23.78 -9.85
C GLN A 178 -10.95 -23.23 -9.44
N MET A 179 -10.86 -22.49 -8.34
CA MET A 179 -9.60 -21.92 -7.83
C MET A 179 -8.91 -22.77 -6.75
N ILE A 180 -9.42 -23.96 -6.41
CA ILE A 180 -8.89 -24.80 -5.30
C ILE A 180 -7.40 -25.09 -5.43
N ALA A 181 -6.90 -25.44 -6.62
CA ALA A 181 -5.47 -25.72 -6.82
C ALA A 181 -4.60 -24.48 -6.56
N THR A 182 -5.08 -23.31 -7.00
CA THR A 182 -4.46 -22.00 -6.72
C THR A 182 -4.53 -21.69 -5.23
N GLU A 183 -5.60 -22.08 -4.52
CA GLU A 183 -5.71 -21.92 -3.08
C GLU A 183 -4.69 -22.76 -2.31
N LEU A 184 -4.49 -24.03 -2.68
CA LEU A 184 -3.50 -24.89 -2.01
C LEU A 184 -2.08 -24.34 -2.16
N SER A 185 -1.72 -23.88 -3.35
CA SER A 185 -0.42 -23.27 -3.63
C SER A 185 -0.23 -21.98 -2.84
N ARG A 186 -1.24 -21.10 -2.85
CA ARG A 186 -1.27 -19.88 -2.04
C ARG A 186 -1.14 -20.14 -0.55
N MET A 187 -1.79 -21.18 -0.02
CA MET A 187 -1.67 -21.56 1.39
C MET A 187 -0.27 -22.05 1.75
N ARG A 188 0.42 -22.73 0.84
CA ARG A 188 1.83 -23.11 1.02
C ARG A 188 2.72 -21.87 1.08
N VAL A 189 2.53 -20.93 0.15
CA VAL A 189 3.24 -19.65 0.15
C VAL A 189 2.98 -18.87 1.44
N LEU A 190 1.72 -18.78 1.88
CA LEU A 190 1.35 -18.09 3.12
C LEU A 190 2.07 -18.67 4.34
N ARG A 191 2.12 -20.01 4.47
CA ARG A 191 2.82 -20.67 5.57
C ARG A 191 4.31 -20.35 5.56
N HIS A 192 4.95 -20.45 4.38
CA HIS A 192 6.36 -20.13 4.25
C HIS A 192 6.65 -18.66 4.55
N ALA A 193 5.83 -17.75 4.02
CA ALA A 193 5.90 -16.31 4.27
C ALA A 193 5.79 -16.01 5.77
N GLN A 194 4.77 -16.56 6.43
CA GLN A 194 4.55 -16.37 7.86
C GLN A 194 5.74 -16.87 8.68
N GLN A 195 6.24 -18.08 8.40
CA GLN A 195 7.39 -18.64 9.10
C GLN A 195 8.65 -17.78 8.92
N TRP A 196 8.96 -17.38 7.69
CA TRP A 196 10.13 -16.54 7.42
C TRP A 196 10.01 -15.17 8.09
N LEU A 197 8.84 -14.52 8.03
CA LEU A 197 8.60 -13.23 8.66
C LEU A 197 8.75 -13.29 10.17
N THR A 198 8.20 -14.32 10.82
CA THR A 198 8.36 -14.53 12.27
C THR A 198 9.81 -14.76 12.65
N ASN A 199 10.54 -15.60 11.92
CA ASN A 199 11.93 -15.93 12.23
C ASN A 199 12.91 -14.76 12.03
N ASN A 200 12.54 -13.78 11.20
CA ASN A 200 13.41 -12.65 10.84
C ASN A 200 12.88 -11.32 11.39
N LEU A 201 11.89 -11.32 12.29
CA LEU A 201 11.25 -10.09 12.75
C LEU A 201 12.23 -9.10 13.39
N SER A 202 13.29 -9.60 14.05
CA SER A 202 14.35 -8.78 14.66
C SER A 202 15.19 -8.00 13.64
N CYS A 203 15.19 -8.41 12.37
CA CYS A 203 15.88 -7.72 11.29
C CYS A 203 15.16 -6.44 10.84
N PHE A 204 13.96 -6.18 11.34
CA PHE A 204 13.13 -5.04 10.95
C PHE A 204 12.93 -4.07 12.11
N ASP A 205 12.75 -2.79 11.77
CA ASP A 205 12.22 -1.79 12.69
C ASP A 205 10.72 -2.02 12.93
N MET A 206 10.23 -1.67 14.11
CA MET A 206 8.87 -2.01 14.57
C MET A 206 7.78 -1.02 14.15
#